data_AF-A0A2L0PIW1-F1
#
_entry.id   AF-A0A2L0PIW1-F1
#
_cell.length_a   1.000
_cell.length_b   1.000
_cell.length_c   1.000
_cell.angle_alpha   90.00
_cell.angle_beta   90.00
_cell.angle_gamma   90.00
#
_symmetry.space_group_name_H-M   'P 1'
#
loop_
_entity.id
_entity.type
_entity.pdbx_description
1 polymer ?
#
loop_
_entity_poly.entity_id
_entity_poly.type
_entity_poly.pdbx_seq_one_letter_code
_entity_poly.pdbx_strand_id
1 'polypeptide(L)'
;MDFIESSPSLDNQWRAIILFGRNSASYKFALAKALLETPANNETSLSLEALAIPFAKHLCEHLQHSDKQATNQQSQFLDACRQYNQNQIGHADLIDKTVALGFNNVLGAFHNVNQQTIPAQFFAYENKRYKTIQLTDDFYRLLANNNAESLDLETESRWREL
;
A
#
# COMPACT_ATOMS: atom_id res chain seq x y z
N MET A 1 28.85 -28.69 -3.35
CA MET A 1 27.66 -28.24 -4.09
C MET A 1 27.03 -27.18 -3.23
N ASP A 2 27.36 -25.93 -3.53
CA ASP A 2 26.88 -24.79 -2.76
C ASP A 2 25.38 -24.66 -2.98
N PHE A 3 24.62 -24.98 -1.93
CA PHE A 3 23.20 -24.72 -1.83
C PHE A 3 23.10 -23.19 -1.73
N ILE A 4 22.90 -22.52 -2.86
CA ILE A 4 22.59 -21.09 -2.85
C ILE A 4 21.35 -20.96 -1.96
N GLU A 5 21.50 -20.36 -0.79
CA GLU A 5 20.39 -19.77 -0.05
C GLU A 5 19.73 -18.80 -1.03
N SER A 6 18.73 -19.31 -1.76
CA SER A 6 17.94 -18.55 -2.71
C SER A 6 17.08 -17.62 -1.87
N SER A 7 17.63 -16.47 -1.50
CA SER A 7 16.83 -15.37 -1.02
C SER A 7 15.70 -15.17 -2.03
N PRO A 8 14.43 -15.12 -1.57
CA PRO A 8 13.30 -14.99 -2.48
C PRO A 8 13.48 -13.74 -3.33
N SER A 9 13.21 -13.85 -4.63
CA SER A 9 13.30 -12.70 -5.54
C SER A 9 12.37 -11.56 -5.10
N LEU A 10 12.66 -10.33 -5.54
CA LEU A 10 11.89 -9.14 -5.13
C LEU A 10 10.40 -9.27 -5.45
N ASP A 11 10.05 -9.88 -6.58
CA ASP A 11 8.68 -10.16 -6.99
C ASP A 11 8.00 -11.20 -6.09
N ASN A 12 8.71 -12.25 -5.67
CA ASN A 12 8.20 -13.22 -4.71
C ASN A 12 7.97 -12.59 -3.33
N GLN A 13 8.87 -11.71 -2.90
CA GLN A 13 8.70 -10.97 -1.64
C GLN A 13 7.53 -9.99 -1.70
N TRP A 14 7.37 -9.26 -2.82
CA TRP A 14 6.22 -8.38 -3.03
C TRP A 14 4.91 -9.17 -3.00
N ARG A 15 4.81 -10.28 -3.75
CA ARG A 15 3.63 -11.16 -3.73
C ARG A 15 3.36 -11.73 -2.34
N ALA A 16 4.39 -12.07 -1.57
CA ALA A 16 4.24 -12.53 -0.20
C ALA A 16 3.62 -11.47 0.71
N ILE A 17 3.95 -10.18 0.54
CA ILE A 17 3.27 -9.08 1.24
C ILE A 17 1.79 -9.04 0.88
N ILE A 18 1.48 -9.09 -0.41
CA ILE A 18 0.10 -9.02 -0.92
C ILE A 18 -0.74 -10.19 -0.37
N LEU A 19 -0.20 -11.42 -0.43
CA LEU A 19 -0.91 -12.64 -0.01
C LEU A 19 -0.98 -12.80 1.53
N PHE A 20 0.14 -12.61 2.22
CA PHE A 20 0.31 -13.05 3.61
C PHE A 20 0.68 -11.91 4.58
N GLY A 21 0.73 -10.66 4.11
CA GLY A 21 1.01 -9.49 4.94
C GLY A 21 -0.06 -9.26 6.01
N ARG A 22 0.38 -8.81 7.20
CA ARG A 22 -0.39 -8.71 8.46
C ARG A 22 -1.44 -7.58 8.50
N ASN A 23 -1.48 -6.69 7.52
CA ASN A 23 -2.35 -5.51 7.51
C ASN A 23 -3.84 -5.85 7.35
N SER A 24 -4.75 -4.94 7.74
CA SER A 24 -6.15 -5.02 7.29
C SER A 24 -6.11 -5.11 5.77
N ALA A 25 -6.75 -6.16 5.23
CA ALA A 25 -6.45 -6.60 3.88
C ALA A 25 -6.57 -5.45 2.88
N SER A 26 -7.61 -4.62 3.00
CA SER A 26 -7.83 -3.45 2.14
C SER A 26 -6.70 -2.41 2.15
N TYR A 27 -6.03 -2.16 3.29
CA TYR A 27 -5.03 -1.07 3.35
C TYR A 27 -3.72 -1.46 2.67
N LYS A 28 -3.29 -2.72 2.77
CA LYS A 28 -2.06 -3.16 2.09
C LYS A 28 -2.22 -3.16 0.57
N PHE A 29 -3.38 -3.59 0.05
CA PHE A 29 -3.62 -3.55 -1.39
C PHE A 29 -3.68 -2.11 -1.88
N ALA A 30 -4.40 -1.23 -1.18
CA ALA A 30 -4.44 0.18 -1.51
C ALA A 30 -3.05 0.83 -1.53
N LEU A 31 -2.20 0.51 -0.55
CA LEU A 31 -0.83 1.01 -0.50
C LEU A 31 0.01 0.45 -1.64
N ALA A 32 -0.09 -0.85 -1.92
CA ALA A 32 0.63 -1.47 -3.02
C ALA A 32 0.28 -0.84 -4.37
N LYS A 33 -1.01 -0.69 -4.69
CA LYS A 33 -1.46 -0.02 -5.91
C LYS A 33 -0.99 1.43 -5.98
N ALA A 34 -1.11 2.18 -4.89
CA ALA A 34 -0.64 3.57 -4.81
C ALA A 34 0.87 3.71 -5.06
N LEU A 35 1.68 2.77 -4.56
CA LEU A 35 3.11 2.72 -4.85
C LEU A 35 3.38 2.40 -6.31
N LEU A 36 2.69 1.42 -6.90
CA LEU A 36 2.86 1.03 -8.31
C LEU A 36 2.44 2.11 -9.29
N GLU A 37 1.48 2.97 -8.91
CA GLU A 37 1.07 4.15 -9.68
C GLU A 37 2.03 5.33 -9.55
N THR A 38 2.94 5.29 -8.58
CA THR A 38 3.95 6.34 -8.43
C THR A 38 4.88 6.28 -9.64
N PRO A 39 4.96 7.35 -10.45
CA PRO A 39 5.70 7.30 -11.68
C PRO A 39 7.19 7.11 -11.38
N ALA A 40 7.89 6.36 -12.23
CA ALA A 40 9.33 6.05 -12.12
C ALA A 40 10.19 7.27 -12.45
N ASN A 41 9.84 8.42 -11.88
CA ASN A 41 10.63 9.63 -11.89
C ASN A 41 11.74 9.37 -10.87
N ASN A 42 12.96 9.86 -11.10
CA ASN A 42 14.08 9.73 -10.16
C ASN A 42 13.85 10.40 -8.78
N GLU A 43 12.61 10.77 -8.45
CA GLU A 43 12.21 11.22 -7.12
C GLU A 43 12.12 10.01 -6.18
N THR A 44 13.19 9.83 -5.41
CA THR A 44 13.32 8.84 -4.35
C THR A 44 12.41 9.17 -3.15
N SER A 45 11.89 10.40 -3.05
CA SER A 45 11.11 10.87 -1.91
C SER A 45 9.67 11.19 -2.31
N LEU A 46 8.70 10.48 -1.72
CA LEU A 46 7.26 10.70 -1.93
C LEU A 46 6.62 11.26 -0.66
N SER A 47 5.84 12.34 -0.76
CA SER A 47 5.07 12.85 0.39
C SER A 47 3.85 11.97 0.67
N LEU A 48 3.45 11.89 1.94
CA LEU A 48 2.23 11.19 2.33
C LEU A 48 0.99 11.86 1.75
N GLU A 49 1.04 13.16 1.47
CA GLU A 49 -0.04 13.89 0.78
C GLU A 49 -0.17 13.44 -0.68
N ALA A 50 0.95 13.29 -1.39
CA ALA A 50 0.97 12.77 -2.76
C ALA A 50 0.52 11.30 -2.80
N LEU A 51 1.00 10.49 -1.85
CA LEU A 51 0.61 9.09 -1.71
C LEU A 51 -0.86 8.92 -1.28
N ALA A 52 -1.40 9.85 -0.50
CA ALA A 52 -2.79 9.80 -0.01
C ALA A 52 -3.81 9.85 -1.15
N ILE A 53 -3.49 10.52 -2.26
CA ILE A 53 -4.39 10.65 -3.40
C ILE A 53 -4.73 9.28 -4.02
N PRO A 54 -3.76 8.52 -4.56
CA PRO A 54 -4.06 7.20 -5.11
C PRO A 54 -4.50 6.22 -4.02
N PHE A 55 -3.92 6.29 -2.82
CA PHE A 55 -4.28 5.40 -1.72
C PHE A 55 -5.76 5.51 -1.31
N ALA A 56 -6.25 6.74 -1.10
CA ALA A 56 -7.64 6.98 -0.73
C ALA A 56 -8.59 6.64 -1.88
N LYS A 57 -8.22 6.98 -3.13
CA LYS A 57 -8.99 6.63 -4.33
C LYS A 57 -9.25 5.12 -4.40
N HIS A 58 -8.19 4.30 -4.34
CA HIS A 58 -8.33 2.83 -4.42
C HIS A 58 -9.21 2.27 -3.29
N LEU A 59 -9.09 2.80 -2.07
CA LEU A 59 -9.97 2.39 -0.96
C LEU A 59 -11.42 2.79 -1.17
N CYS A 60 -11.67 4.04 -1.58
CA CYS A 60 -13.01 4.52 -1.87
C CYS A 60 -13.68 3.67 -2.95
N GLU A 61 -12.98 3.41 -4.06
CA GLU A 61 -13.46 2.55 -5.15
C GLU A 61 -13.74 1.12 -4.66
N HIS A 62 -12.84 0.53 -3.89
CA HIS A 62 -13.05 -0.81 -3.35
C HIS A 62 -14.27 -0.89 -2.42
N LEU A 63 -14.45 0.09 -1.52
CA LEU A 63 -15.59 0.11 -0.58
C LEU A 63 -16.95 0.24 -1.28
N GLN A 64 -17.00 0.80 -2.50
CA GLN A 64 -18.25 0.82 -3.29
C GLN A 64 -18.66 -0.58 -3.75
N HIS A 65 -17.69 -1.50 -3.90
CA HIS A 65 -17.91 -2.86 -4.38
C HIS A 65 -17.96 -3.90 -3.26
N SER A 66 -17.10 -3.76 -2.24
CA SER A 66 -16.96 -4.70 -1.12
C SER A 66 -16.75 -3.93 0.20
N ASP A 67 -17.86 -3.55 0.87
CA ASP A 67 -17.82 -2.91 2.20
C ASP A 67 -17.72 -3.95 3.35
N LYS A 68 -17.70 -5.25 3.03
CA LYS A 68 -18.03 -6.32 3.99
C LYS A 68 -16.88 -6.82 4.87
N GLN A 69 -15.66 -6.32 4.75
CA GLN A 69 -14.51 -6.82 5.53
C GLN A 69 -13.66 -5.74 6.22
N ALA A 70 -14.27 -4.65 6.68
CA ALA A 70 -13.60 -3.82 7.68
C ALA A 70 -13.54 -4.59 9.01
N THR A 71 -12.44 -5.30 9.27
CA THR A 71 -12.14 -6.01 10.53
C THR A 71 -12.18 -5.12 11.78
N ASN A 72 -12.41 -3.83 11.60
CA ASN A 72 -12.76 -2.91 12.67
C ASN A 72 -13.96 -2.08 12.20
N GLN A 73 -15.15 -2.36 12.74
CA GLN A 73 -16.38 -1.58 12.53
C GLN A 73 -16.24 -0.09 12.96
N GLN A 74 -15.06 0.31 13.46
CA GLN A 74 -14.77 1.62 14.07
C GLN A 74 -13.58 2.34 13.40
N SER A 75 -13.18 1.95 12.18
CA SER A 75 -12.13 2.68 11.48
C SER A 75 -12.63 4.06 11.01
N GLN A 76 -12.25 5.10 11.75
CA GLN A 76 -12.56 6.50 11.40
C GLN A 76 -12.10 6.88 9.99
N PHE A 77 -11.05 6.25 9.47
CA PHE A 77 -10.59 6.49 8.11
C PHE A 77 -11.50 5.82 7.07
N LEU A 78 -11.92 4.56 7.29
CA LEU A 78 -12.88 3.92 6.39
C LEU A 78 -14.21 4.66 6.39
N ASP A 79 -14.63 5.20 7.53
CA ASP A 79 -15.83 6.05 7.61
C ASP A 79 -15.68 7.32 6.77
N ALA A 80 -14.50 7.94 6.75
CA ALA A 80 -14.21 9.07 5.86
C ALA A 80 -14.33 8.68 4.38
N CYS A 81 -13.79 7.52 3.99
CA CYS A 81 -13.95 7.01 2.63
C CYS A 81 -15.42 6.77 2.27
N ARG A 82 -16.22 6.19 3.18
CA ARG A 82 -17.67 6.00 2.99
C ARG A 82 -18.41 7.33 2.87
N GLN A 83 -18.08 8.31 3.71
CA GLN A 83 -18.65 9.67 3.64
C GLN A 83 -18.33 10.32 2.30
N TYR A 84 -17.09 10.19 1.82
CA TYR A 84 -16.69 10.69 0.51
C TYR A 84 -17.49 10.04 -0.62
N ASN A 85 -17.62 8.71 -0.60
CA ASN A 85 -18.45 7.97 -1.57
C ASN A 85 -19.93 8.39 -1.56
N GLN A 86 -20.42 8.89 -0.42
CA GLN A 86 -21.78 9.42 -0.25
C GLN A 86 -21.86 10.94 -0.53
N ASN A 87 -20.79 11.56 -1.02
CA ASN A 87 -20.68 13.01 -1.26
C ASN A 87 -20.88 13.87 -0.01
N GLN A 88 -20.58 13.34 1.18
CA GLN A 88 -20.74 14.04 2.46
C GLN A 88 -19.50 14.85 2.87
N ILE A 89 -18.33 14.50 2.34
CA ILE A 89 -17.08 15.26 2.52
C ILE A 89 -16.42 15.52 1.17
N GLY A 90 -15.62 16.58 1.08
CA GLY A 90 -14.90 16.93 -0.15
C GLY A 90 -13.61 16.11 -0.34
N HIS A 91 -13.01 16.24 -1.52
CA HIS A 91 -11.72 15.60 -1.82
C HIS A 91 -10.61 16.07 -0.86
N ALA A 92 -10.53 17.38 -0.57
CA ALA A 92 -9.53 17.92 0.37
C ALA A 92 -9.65 17.27 1.76
N ASP A 93 -10.88 17.19 2.30
CA ASP A 93 -11.15 16.55 3.60
C ASP A 93 -10.76 15.06 3.61
N LEU A 94 -11.01 14.36 2.49
CA LEU A 94 -10.59 12.96 2.33
C LEU A 94 -9.07 12.84 2.40
N ILE A 95 -8.32 13.68 1.68
CA ILE A 95 -6.86 13.64 1.67
C ILE A 95 -6.31 13.98 3.07
N ASP A 96 -6.82 15.00 3.73
CA ASP A 96 -6.40 15.39 5.08
C ASP A 96 -6.60 14.25 6.09
N LYS A 97 -7.76 13.61 6.05
CA LYS A 97 -8.07 12.43 6.89
C LYS A 97 -7.19 11.24 6.53
N THR A 98 -6.87 11.04 5.25
CA THR A 98 -5.98 9.96 4.80
C THR A 98 -4.57 10.15 5.34
N VAL A 99 -4.00 11.35 5.25
CA VAL A 99 -2.68 11.67 5.79
C VAL A 99 -2.64 11.50 7.31
N ALA A 100 -3.72 11.91 8.00
CA ALA A 100 -3.79 11.83 9.46
C ALA A 100 -4.02 10.41 10.00
N LEU A 101 -4.77 9.57 9.29
CA LEU A 101 -5.30 8.30 9.83
C LEU A 101 -4.96 7.07 8.97
N GLY A 102 -4.90 7.22 7.65
CA GLY A 102 -4.80 6.11 6.70
C GLY A 102 -3.48 5.35 6.78
N PHE A 103 -2.39 6.04 7.13
CA PHE A 103 -1.04 5.46 7.14
C PHE A 103 -0.57 4.92 8.48
N ASN A 104 -1.33 5.11 9.57
CA ASN A 104 -0.88 4.90 10.95
C ASN A 104 -0.24 3.52 11.21
N ASN A 105 -0.78 2.47 10.59
CA ASN A 105 -0.30 1.10 10.78
C ASN A 105 0.33 0.52 9.50
N VAL A 106 -0.23 0.82 8.33
CA VAL A 106 0.09 0.11 7.08
C VAL A 106 1.55 0.32 6.66
N LEU A 107 2.11 1.52 6.83
CA LEU A 107 3.51 1.79 6.44
C LEU A 107 4.51 0.99 7.26
N GLY A 108 4.33 0.93 8.58
CA GLY A 108 5.24 0.20 9.48
C GLY A 108 5.08 -1.32 9.45
N ALA A 109 3.95 -1.81 8.94
CA ALA A 109 3.65 -3.24 8.86
C ALA A 109 3.70 -3.80 7.43
N PHE A 110 3.93 -2.98 6.41
CA PHE A 110 3.90 -3.40 5.01
C PHE A 110 4.90 -4.52 4.72
N HIS A 111 6.13 -4.41 5.19
CA HIS A 111 7.19 -5.41 5.00
C HIS A 111 7.10 -6.60 5.97
N ASN A 112 6.03 -6.71 6.78
CA ASN A 112 5.88 -7.80 7.74
C ASN A 112 4.93 -8.89 7.21
N VAL A 113 5.50 -10.08 6.96
CA VAL A 113 4.82 -11.27 6.46
C VAL A 113 4.99 -12.40 7.48
N ASN A 114 3.90 -13.09 7.86
CA ASN A 114 3.97 -14.22 8.81
C ASN A 114 4.76 -13.94 10.10
N GLN A 115 4.61 -12.72 10.66
CA GLN A 115 5.31 -12.25 11.87
C GLN A 115 6.82 -12.00 11.70
N GLN A 116 7.33 -12.02 10.47
CA GLN A 116 8.72 -11.73 10.15
C GLN A 116 8.80 -10.56 9.16
N THR A 117 9.81 -9.72 9.31
CA THR A 117 10.11 -8.69 8.32
C THR A 117 10.85 -9.32 7.15
N ILE A 118 10.38 -9.07 5.93
CA ILE A 118 11.06 -9.55 4.73
C ILE A 118 12.40 -8.82 4.53
N PRO A 119 13.40 -9.45 3.89
CA PRO A 119 14.68 -8.81 3.64
C PRO A 119 14.60 -7.56 2.75
N ALA A 120 13.77 -7.60 1.70
CA ALA A 120 13.63 -6.48 0.77
C ALA A 120 12.94 -5.29 1.44
N GLN A 121 13.48 -4.10 1.22
CA GLN A 121 12.97 -2.86 1.79
C GLN A 121 12.43 -1.98 0.67
N PHE A 122 11.18 -2.14 0.22
CA PHE A 122 10.64 -1.34 -0.91
C PHE A 122 10.54 0.18 -0.64
N PHE A 123 10.37 0.57 0.62
CA PHE A 123 10.41 1.96 1.03
C PHE A 123 10.86 2.08 2.48
N ALA A 124 11.45 3.21 2.84
CA ALA A 124 11.78 3.57 4.21
C ALA A 124 10.82 4.67 4.72
N TYR A 125 10.30 4.47 5.94
CA TYR A 125 9.45 5.43 6.65
C TYR A 125 10.02 5.71 8.04
N GLU A 126 11.16 6.41 8.08
CA GLU A 126 11.93 6.59 9.31
C GLU A 126 11.60 7.90 10.03
N ASN A 127 11.07 8.90 9.30
CA ASN A 127 10.86 10.24 9.84
C ASN A 127 9.40 10.70 9.77
N LYS A 128 8.63 10.36 10.81
CA LYS A 128 7.24 10.80 10.99
C LYS A 128 7.07 12.34 10.96
N ARG A 129 8.14 13.11 11.19
CA ARG A 129 8.12 14.59 11.16
C ARG A 129 7.93 15.14 9.76
N TYR A 130 8.52 14.51 8.75
CA TYR A 130 8.50 15.03 7.38
C TYR A 130 7.35 14.49 6.54
N LYS A 131 6.57 13.52 7.06
CA LYS A 131 5.45 12.90 6.35
C LYS A 131 5.84 12.52 4.91
N THR A 132 6.99 11.87 4.75
CA THR A 132 7.47 11.35 3.46
C THR A 132 7.90 9.89 3.63
N ILE A 133 7.84 9.13 2.55
CA ILE A 133 8.51 7.83 2.41
C ILE A 133 9.64 7.97 1.40
N GLN A 134 10.71 7.20 1.59
CA GLN A 134 11.78 7.08 0.60
C GLN A 134 11.64 5.75 -0.13
N LEU A 135 11.38 5.77 -1.44
CA LEU A 135 11.43 4.59 -2.29
C LEU A 135 12.88 4.12 -2.40
N THR A 136 13.12 2.81 -2.42
CA THR A 136 14.48 2.26 -2.44
C THR A 136 14.84 1.64 -3.78
N ASP A 137 16.12 1.29 -3.93
CA ASP A 137 16.60 0.49 -5.05
C ASP A 137 15.86 -0.84 -5.20
N ASP A 138 15.39 -1.47 -4.12
CA ASP A 138 14.62 -2.72 -4.19
C ASP A 138 13.28 -2.50 -4.90
N PHE A 139 12.64 -1.35 -4.69
CA PHE A 139 11.41 -1.00 -5.38
C PHE A 139 11.65 -0.70 -6.86
N TYR A 140 12.67 0.08 -7.19
CA TYR A 140 12.98 0.35 -8.59
C TYR A 140 13.43 -0.91 -9.34
N ARG A 141 14.17 -1.81 -8.68
CA ARG A 141 14.52 -3.13 -9.25
C ARG A 141 13.30 -4.02 -9.41
N LEU A 142 12.34 -3.98 -8.48
CA LEU A 142 11.06 -4.67 -8.64
C LEU A 142 10.35 -4.19 -9.91
N LEU A 143 10.23 -2.87 -10.10
CA LEU A 143 9.60 -2.27 -11.29
C LEU A 143 10.38 -2.52 -12.59
N ALA A 144 11.71 -2.56 -12.55
CA ALA A 144 12.52 -2.83 -13.74
C ALA A 144 12.43 -4.30 -14.19
N ASN A 145 12.28 -5.23 -13.24
CA ASN A 145 12.25 -6.67 -13.50
C ASN A 145 10.83 -7.19 -13.78
N ASN A 146 9.79 -6.38 -13.60
CA ASN A 146 8.39 -6.77 -13.75
C ASN A 146 7.62 -5.71 -14.52
N ASN A 147 6.54 -6.10 -15.19
CA ASN A 147 5.57 -5.11 -15.65
C ASN A 147 4.75 -4.61 -14.44
N ALA A 148 4.83 -3.32 -14.11
CA ALA A 148 4.05 -2.70 -13.04
C ALA A 148 2.54 -2.97 -13.19
N GLU A 149 2.03 -2.97 -14.43
CA GLU A 149 0.65 -3.31 -14.75
C GLU A 149 0.31 -4.76 -14.37
N SER A 150 1.24 -5.70 -14.56
CA SER A 150 1.03 -7.10 -14.15
C SER A 150 0.95 -7.24 -12.63
N LEU A 151 1.79 -6.50 -11.89
CA LEU A 151 1.75 -6.51 -10.42
C LEU A 151 0.48 -5.84 -9.89
N ASP A 152 0.02 -4.77 -10.56
CA ASP A 152 -1.23 -4.09 -10.20
C ASP A 152 -2.45 -4.99 -10.45
N LEU A 153 -2.53 -5.63 -11.61
CA LEU A 153 -3.60 -6.58 -11.95
C LEU A 153 -3.65 -7.75 -10.98
N GLU A 154 -2.50 -8.30 -10.59
CA GLU A 154 -2.42 -9.37 -9.58
C GLU A 154 -2.93 -8.86 -8.22
N THR A 155 -2.50 -7.67 -7.81
CA THR A 155 -2.92 -7.01 -6.56
C THR A 155 -4.43 -6.81 -6.53
N GLU A 156 -5.01 -6.28 -7.62
CA GLU A 156 -6.45 -6.06 -7.78
C GLU A 156 -7.24 -7.37 -7.75
N SER A 157 -6.78 -8.40 -8.47
CA SER A 157 -7.44 -9.71 -8.49
C SER A 157 -7.54 -10.30 -7.09
N ARG A 158 -6.47 -10.18 -6.29
CA ARG A 158 -6.46 -10.65 -4.89
C ARG A 158 -7.34 -9.82 -3.98
N TRP A 159 -7.37 -8.52 -4.19
CA TRP A 159 -8.22 -7.64 -3.39
C TRP A 159 -9.70 -7.92 -3.61
N ARG A 160 -10.13 -8.27 -4.83
CA ARG A 160 -11.53 -8.63 -5.13
C ARG A 160 -11.99 -9.95 -4.51
N GLU A 161 -11.06 -10.84 -4.13
CA GLU A 161 -11.37 -12.11 -3.46
C GLU A 161 -11.75 -11.92 -1.97
N LEU A 162 -11.69 -10.69 -1.44
CA LEU A 162 -11.92 -10.34 -0.04
C LEU A 162 -13.18 -9.46 0.16
#